data_AF-A0A420WDA5-F1
#
_entry.id   AF-A0A420WDA5-F1
#
_cell.length_a   1.000
_cell.length_b   1.000
_cell.length_c   1.000
_cell.angle_alpha   90.00
_cell.angle_beta   90.00
_cell.angle_gamma   90.00
#
_symmetry.space_group_name_H-M   'P 1'
#
loop_
_entity.id
_entity.type
_entity.pdbx_description
1 polymer ?
#
loop_
_entity_poly.entity_id
_entity_poly.type
_entity_poly.pdbx_seq_one_letter_code
_entity_poly.pdbx_strand_id
1 'polypeptide(L)'
;MDSAIWALIGVVIGTILSGVISYALQKSQFNHEKEMFDLENKSLQVVKALLKEMLNHKGYTDRSFDALKQPIGGYSDDEIRQLLHEIDAQRIERNGEEWWFLRSRKEERIEHLRDKKAKRKVE
;
A
#
# COMPACT_ATOMS: atom_id res chain seq x y z
N MET A 1 -19.02 4.58 -62.48
CA MET A 1 -18.51 3.48 -61.62
C MET A 1 -17.25 3.90 -60.84
N ASP A 2 -16.55 4.96 -61.24
CA ASP A 2 -15.31 5.41 -60.58
C ASP A 2 -15.48 5.99 -59.16
N SER A 3 -16.60 6.66 -58.88
CA SER A 3 -16.84 7.29 -57.56
C SER A 3 -16.93 6.27 -56.41
N ALA A 4 -17.48 5.08 -56.67
CA ALA A 4 -17.61 4.03 -55.67
C ALA A 4 -16.26 3.40 -55.31
N ILE A 5 -15.35 3.28 -56.29
CA ILE A 5 -14.01 2.72 -56.09
C ILE A 5 -13.14 3.70 -55.27
N TRP A 6 -13.20 5.00 -55.59
CA TRP A 6 -12.51 6.04 -54.81
C TRP A 6 -13.02 6.14 -53.37
N ALA A 7 -14.33 5.99 -53.15
CA ALA A 7 -14.93 5.99 -51.82
C ALA A 7 -14.46 4.78 -50.98
N LEU A 8 -14.43 3.57 -51.56
CA LEU A 8 -13.95 2.37 -50.86
C LEU A 8 -12.46 2.47 -50.49
N ILE A 9 -11.62 3.00 -51.38
CA ILE A 9 -10.20 3.22 -51.11
C ILE A 9 -10.02 4.21 -49.95
N GLY A 10 -10.81 5.30 -49.92
CA GLY A 10 -10.78 6.26 -48.83
C GLY A 10 -11.12 5.66 -47.46
N VAL A 11 -12.13 4.79 -47.40
CA VAL A 11 -12.53 4.11 -46.15
C VAL A 11 -11.46 3.14 -45.65
N VAL A 12 -10.85 2.36 -46.56
CA VAL A 12 -9.78 1.41 -46.19
C VAL A 12 -8.53 2.16 -45.70
N ILE A 13 -8.12 3.22 -46.38
CA ILE A 13 -6.98 4.04 -45.96
C ILE A 13 -7.27 4.72 -44.61
N GLY A 14 -8.47 5.29 -44.44
CA GLY A 14 -8.87 5.95 -43.21
C GLY A 14 -8.91 4.99 -42.01
N THR A 15 -9.38 3.75 -42.20
CA THR A 15 -9.43 2.73 -41.13
C THR A 15 -8.04 2.21 -40.76
N ILE A 16 -7.15 2.00 -41.73
CA ILE A 16 -5.76 1.61 -41.48
C ILE A 16 -5.01 2.72 -40.74
N LEU A 17 -5.10 3.97 -41.21
CA LEU A 17 -4.48 5.11 -40.54
C LEU A 17 -5.01 5.29 -39.12
N SER A 18 -6.32 5.21 -38.93
CA SER A 18 -6.94 5.28 -37.60
C SER A 18 -6.46 4.15 -36.69
N GLY A 19 -6.37 2.92 -37.21
CA GLY A 19 -5.87 1.76 -36.47
C GLY A 19 -4.41 1.92 -36.03
N VAL A 20 -3.54 2.45 -36.90
CA VAL A 20 -2.14 2.72 -36.58
C VAL A 20 -2.00 3.81 -35.52
N ILE A 21 -2.78 4.91 -35.64
CA ILE A 21 -2.78 6.00 -34.66
C ILE A 21 -3.29 5.50 -33.30
N SER A 22 -4.40 4.76 -33.28
CA SER A 22 -4.94 4.17 -32.05
C SER A 22 -3.96 3.20 -31.40
N TYR A 23 -3.27 2.35 -32.18
CA TYR A 23 -2.27 1.43 -31.65
C TYR A 23 -1.08 2.18 -31.02
N ALA A 24 -0.60 3.24 -31.66
CA ALA A 24 0.49 4.07 -31.14
C ALA A 24 0.09 4.77 -29.83
N LEU A 25 -1.13 5.34 -29.77
CA LEU A 25 -1.67 5.98 -28.56
C LEU A 25 -1.83 4.97 -27.42
N GLN A 26 -2.38 3.78 -27.69
CA GLN A 26 -2.59 2.75 -26.70
C GLN A 26 -1.27 2.24 -26.11
N LYS A 27 -0.23 2.10 -26.94
CA LYS A 27 1.11 1.71 -26.48
C LYS A 27 1.74 2.75 -25.56
N SER A 28 1.52 4.04 -25.83
CA SER A 28 1.99 5.12 -24.95
C SER A 28 1.24 5.12 -23.61
N GLN A 29 -0.08 4.96 -23.63
CA GLN A 29 -0.90 4.91 -22.40
C GLN A 29 -0.51 3.72 -21.53
N PHE A 30 -0.34 2.54 -22.13
CA PHE A 30 0.04 1.33 -21.41
C PHE A 30 1.40 1.43 -20.72
N ASN A 31 2.39 2.09 -21.34
CA ASN A 31 3.68 2.31 -20.71
C ASN A 31 3.57 3.24 -19.50
N HIS A 32 2.73 4.27 -19.60
CA HIS A 32 2.49 5.20 -18.49
C HIS A 32 1.75 4.54 -17.33
N GLU A 33 0.73 3.72 -17.62
CA GLU A 33 0.02 2.93 -16.60
C GLU A 33 0.94 1.99 -15.83
N LYS A 34 1.87 1.33 -16.53
CA LYS A 34 2.89 0.48 -15.88
C LYS A 34 3.82 1.27 -14.97
N GLU A 35 4.30 2.40 -15.45
CA GLU A 35 5.19 3.26 -14.67
C GLU A 35 4.49 3.76 -13.40
N MET A 36 3.23 4.17 -13.52
CA MET A 36 2.42 4.60 -12.38
C MET A 36 2.22 3.45 -11.38
N PHE A 37 1.87 2.26 -11.86
CA PHE A 37 1.68 1.08 -11.02
C PHE A 37 2.97 0.68 -10.29
N ASP A 38 4.12 0.76 -10.95
CA ASP A 38 5.42 0.48 -10.33
C ASP A 38 5.78 1.54 -9.27
N LEU A 39 5.46 2.81 -9.52
CA LEU A 39 5.66 3.90 -8.56
C LEU A 39 4.76 3.73 -7.32
N GLU A 40 3.49 3.42 -7.51
CA GLU A 40 2.54 3.15 -6.43
C GLU A 40 3.02 1.98 -5.56
N ASN A 41 3.41 0.86 -6.19
CA ASN A 41 3.92 -0.30 -5.46
C ASN A 41 5.19 0.01 -4.66
N LYS A 42 6.12 0.80 -5.23
CA LYS A 42 7.32 1.25 -4.51
C LYS A 42 6.93 2.09 -3.30
N SER A 43 5.98 3.01 -3.46
CA SER A 43 5.47 3.83 -2.36
C SER A 43 4.91 2.96 -1.23
N LEU A 44 4.05 1.98 -1.57
CA LEU A 44 3.47 1.06 -0.58
C LEU A 44 4.54 0.25 0.15
N GLN A 45 5.58 -0.22 -0.56
CA GLN A 45 6.68 -0.96 0.07
C GLN A 45 7.47 -0.10 1.05
N VAL A 46 7.72 1.18 0.72
CA VAL A 46 8.39 2.13 1.61
C VAL A 46 7.56 2.34 2.89
N VAL A 47 6.25 2.54 2.75
CA VAL A 47 5.35 2.72 3.90
C VAL A 47 5.31 1.46 4.78
N LYS A 48 5.22 0.27 4.19
CA LYS A 48 5.30 -1.00 4.93
C LYS A 48 6.62 -1.16 5.67
N ALA A 49 7.73 -0.80 5.04
CA ALA A 49 9.05 -0.86 5.67
C ALA A 49 9.11 0.08 6.88
N LEU A 50 8.61 1.31 6.73
CA LEU A 50 8.53 2.29 7.81
C LEU A 50 7.66 1.79 8.98
N LEU A 51 6.44 1.30 8.70
CA LEU A 51 5.55 0.72 9.71
C LEU A 51 6.23 -0.43 10.47
N LYS A 52 6.90 -1.32 9.73
CA LYS A 52 7.62 -2.45 10.31
C LYS A 52 8.78 -1.98 11.18
N GLU A 53 9.55 -1.00 10.74
CA GLU A 53 10.65 -0.40 11.51
C GLU A 53 10.14 0.24 12.80
N MET A 54 9.05 1.01 12.73
CA MET A 54 8.42 1.62 13.89
C MET A 54 8.00 0.55 14.90
N LEU A 55 7.31 -0.51 14.46
CA LEU A 55 6.86 -1.59 15.32
C LEU A 55 7.99 -2.52 15.81
N ASN A 56 9.15 -2.52 15.15
CA ASN A 56 10.32 -3.31 15.56
C ASN A 56 11.27 -2.55 16.48
N HIS A 57 10.91 -1.33 16.89
CA HIS A 57 11.75 -0.50 17.75
C HIS A 57 11.98 -1.16 19.13
N LYS A 58 13.24 -1.16 19.60
CA LYS A 58 13.69 -1.89 20.81
C LYS A 58 13.00 -1.46 22.10
N GLY A 59 12.60 -0.18 22.20
CA GLY A 59 11.98 0.35 23.43
C GLY A 59 10.48 0.09 23.57
N TYR A 60 9.79 -0.27 22.49
CA TYR A 60 8.33 -0.38 22.47
C TYR A 60 7.91 -1.66 21.75
N THR A 61 7.26 -2.58 22.47
CA THR A 61 6.71 -3.83 21.92
C THR A 61 5.41 -3.61 21.14
N ASP A 62 4.71 -2.51 21.43
CA ASP A 62 3.43 -2.11 20.86
C ASP A 62 3.39 -0.58 20.71
N ARG A 63 2.64 -0.08 19.72
CA ARG A 63 2.43 1.35 19.46
C ARG A 63 0.95 1.65 19.21
N SER A 64 0.50 2.84 19.60
CA SER A 64 -0.85 3.31 19.27
C SER A 64 -0.99 3.54 17.77
N PHE A 65 -2.21 3.38 17.25
CA PHE A 65 -2.52 3.64 15.86
C PHE A 65 -2.24 5.10 15.48
N ASP A 66 -2.59 6.05 16.36
CA ASP A 66 -2.32 7.47 16.13
C ASP A 66 -0.82 7.76 15.95
N ALA A 67 0.04 7.09 16.71
CA ALA A 67 1.49 7.26 16.58
C ALA A 67 2.04 6.66 15.27
N LEU A 68 1.40 5.61 14.73
CA LEU A 68 1.76 5.00 13.45
C LEU A 68 1.30 5.85 12.27
N LYS A 69 0.15 6.52 12.39
CA LYS A 69 -0.43 7.38 11.37
C LYS A 69 0.35 8.70 11.18
N GLN A 70 0.86 9.31 12.25
CA GLN A 70 1.54 10.61 12.16
C GLN A 70 2.63 10.73 11.08
N PRO A 71 3.57 9.78 10.93
CA PRO A 71 4.61 9.87 9.89
C PRO A 71 4.13 9.45 8.49
N ILE A 72 2.94 8.87 8.36
CA ILE A 72 2.40 8.33 7.10
C ILE A 72 1.31 9.30 6.60
N GLY A 73 1.75 10.30 5.84
CA GLY A 73 0.84 11.23 5.17
C GLY A 73 0.27 10.65 3.87
N GLY A 74 -0.94 11.10 3.49
CA GLY A 74 -1.54 10.74 2.19
C GLY A 74 -2.26 9.39 2.14
N TYR A 75 -2.34 8.67 3.26
CA TYR A 75 -3.11 7.43 3.39
C TYR A 75 -4.27 7.63 4.35
N SER A 76 -5.40 7.01 4.03
CA SER A 76 -6.55 6.90 4.93
C SER A 76 -6.28 5.90 6.06
N ASP A 77 -7.06 6.00 7.14
CA ASP A 77 -6.88 5.13 8.30
C ASP A 77 -7.08 3.65 7.94
N ASP A 78 -8.04 3.35 7.07
CA ASP A 78 -8.32 1.98 6.63
C ASP A 78 -7.19 1.42 5.74
N GLU A 79 -6.57 2.25 4.90
CA GLU A 79 -5.39 1.85 4.12
C GLU A 79 -4.19 1.55 5.04
N ILE A 80 -3.96 2.39 6.06
CA ILE A 80 -2.88 2.13 7.03
C ILE A 80 -3.15 0.81 7.78
N ARG A 81 -4.39 0.55 8.20
CA ARG A 81 -4.77 -0.74 8.82
C ARG A 81 -4.55 -1.91 7.87
N GLN A 82 -4.89 -1.77 6.60
CA GLN A 82 -4.66 -2.80 5.59
C GLN A 82 -3.15 -3.08 5.43
N LEU A 83 -2.31 -2.04 5.34
CA LEU A 83 -0.86 -2.19 5.27
C LEU A 83 -0.26 -2.82 6.52
N LEU A 84 -0.81 -2.52 7.71
CA LEU A 84 -0.44 -3.16 8.97
C LEU A 84 -0.75 -4.66 8.94
N HIS A 85 -1.91 -5.07 8.42
CA HIS A 85 -2.24 -6.48 8.24
C HIS A 85 -1.28 -7.18 7.27
N GLU A 86 -0.87 -6.51 6.19
CA GLU A 86 0.06 -7.06 5.20
C GLU A 86 1.48 -7.27 5.74
N ILE A 87 1.88 -6.58 6.82
CA ILE A 87 3.17 -6.81 7.50
C ILE A 87 3.05 -7.71 8.74
N ASP A 88 1.97 -8.50 8.84
CA ASP A 88 1.67 -9.38 9.97
C ASP A 88 1.56 -8.66 11.33
N ALA A 89 1.14 -7.40 11.34
CA ALA A 89 0.81 -6.70 12.57
C ALA A 89 -0.57 -7.15 13.10
N GLN A 90 -0.69 -7.20 14.42
CA GLN A 90 -1.92 -7.57 15.13
C GLN A 90 -2.46 -6.37 15.90
N ARG A 91 -3.77 -6.13 15.74
CA ARG A 91 -4.51 -5.12 16.49
C ARG A 91 -4.85 -5.61 17.89
N ILE A 92 -4.71 -4.73 18.86
CA ILE A 92 -5.17 -4.88 20.25
C ILE A 92 -5.90 -3.62 20.66
N GLU A 93 -6.92 -3.79 21.49
CA GLU A 93 -7.62 -2.67 22.10
C GLU A 93 -7.15 -2.53 23.55
N ARG A 94 -6.79 -1.30 23.93
CA ARG A 94 -6.33 -0.99 25.29
C ARG A 94 -6.93 0.34 25.71
N ASN A 95 -7.75 0.31 26.76
CA ASN A 95 -8.42 1.50 27.29
C ASN A 95 -9.23 2.28 26.23
N GLY A 96 -9.85 1.58 25.27
CA GLY A 96 -10.57 2.21 24.15
C GLY A 96 -9.69 2.77 23.04
N GLU A 97 -8.36 2.67 23.17
CA GLU A 97 -7.41 3.03 22.12
C GLU A 97 -6.97 1.81 21.32
N GLU A 98 -6.74 2.05 20.02
CA GLU A 98 -6.24 1.06 19.09
C GLU A 98 -4.70 1.01 19.15
N TRP A 99 -4.16 -0.17 19.42
CA TRP A 99 -2.73 -0.43 19.52
C TRP A 99 -2.35 -1.60 18.61
N TRP A 100 -1.12 -1.57 18.10
CA TRP A 100 -0.62 -2.54 17.13
C TRP A 100 0.75 -3.07 17.54
N PHE A 101 1.01 -4.34 17.22
CA PHE A 101 2.31 -4.98 17.44
C PHE A 101 2.60 -6.01 16.35
N LEU A 102 3.87 -6.30 16.09
CA LEU A 102 4.24 -7.35 15.14
C LEU A 102 3.97 -8.73 15.75
N ARG A 103 3.34 -9.63 14.97
CA ARG A 103 3.11 -11.02 15.40
C ARG A 103 4.40 -11.71 15.84
N SER A 104 5.52 -11.44 15.16
CA SER A 104 6.84 -11.99 15.51
C SER A 104 7.33 -11.59 16.91
N ARG A 105 6.87 -10.46 17.45
CA ARG A 105 7.26 -9.94 18.78
C ARG A 105 6.26 -10.30 19.89
N LYS A 106 5.33 -11.22 19.61
CA LYS A 106 4.30 -11.62 20.58
C LYS A 106 4.88 -12.17 21.88
N GLU A 107 5.94 -12.97 21.80
CA GLU A 107 6.59 -13.57 22.97
C GLU A 107 7.27 -12.52 23.84
N GLU A 108 8.07 -11.64 23.23
CA GLU A 108 8.71 -10.49 23.90
C GLU A 108 7.67 -9.61 24.62
N ARG A 109 6.53 -9.35 23.96
CA ARG A 109 5.42 -8.61 24.57
C ARG A 109 4.84 -9.32 25.80
N ILE A 110 4.64 -10.64 25.72
CA ILE A 110 4.11 -11.42 26.86
C ILE A 110 5.08 -11.35 28.04
N GLU A 111 6.37 -11.49 27.79
CA GLU A 111 7.42 -11.38 28.80
C GLU A 111 7.43 -10.00 29.45
N HIS A 112 7.47 -8.93 28.65
CA HIS A 112 7.43 -7.55 29.15
C HIS A 112 6.19 -7.27 30.02
N LEU A 113 5.02 -7.80 29.64
CA LEU A 113 3.80 -7.67 30.43
C LEU A 113 3.85 -8.47 31.74
N ARG A 114 4.49 -9.65 31.75
CA ARG A 114 4.69 -10.46 32.96
C ARG A 114 5.60 -9.73 33.95
N ASP A 115 6.72 -9.19 33.48
CA ASP A 115 7.67 -8.43 34.30
C ASP A 115 7.02 -7.19 34.92
N LYS A 116 6.24 -6.45 34.12
CA LYS A 116 5.50 -5.29 34.60
C LYS A 116 4.49 -5.65 35.70
N LYS A 117 3.80 -6.79 35.57
CA LYS A 117 2.88 -7.28 36.61
C LYS A 117 3.61 -7.75 37.86
N ALA A 118 4.77 -8.38 37.72
CA ALA A 118 5.59 -8.83 38.84
C ALA A 118 6.06 -7.65 39.70
N LYS A 119 6.60 -6.59 39.06
CA LYS A 119 7.04 -5.37 39.76
C LYS A 119 5.92 -4.70 40.56
N ARG A 120 4.72 -4.58 39.96
CA ARG A 120 3.53 -3.99 40.60
C ARG A 120 2.96 -4.77 41.78
N LYS A 121 3.35 -6.04 41.97
CA LYS A 121 2.91 -6.86 43.13
C LYS A 121 3.87 -6.78 44.31
N VAL A 122 5.09 -6.27 44.08
CA VAL A 122 6.14 -6.15 45.10
C VAL A 122 6.12 -4.76 45.74
N GLU A 123 5.57 -3.77 45.04
CA GLU A 123 5.17 -2.45 45.58
C GLU A 123 3.83 -2.51 46.31
#